data_AF-A0A4Q7AKE4-F1
#
_entry.id   AF-A0A4Q7AKE4-F1
#
_cell.length_a   1.000
_cell.length_b   1.000
_cell.length_c   1.000
_cell.angle_alpha   90.00
_cell.angle_beta   90.00
_cell.angle_gamma   90.00
#
_symmetry.space_group_name_H-M   'P 1'
#
loop_
_entity.id
_entity.type
_entity.pdbx_description
1 polymer ?
#
loop_
_entity_poly.entity_id
_entity_poly.type
_entity_poly.pdbx_seq_one_letter_code
_entity_poly.pdbx_strand_id
1 'polypeptide(L)'
;MIKIILLTIALYIFIELMCHGFAIFVRRILNKTVVQDHRKALHLQFIQQTFYRLMLILSIVLMNHAYTEMAFFEQSDVVRFTWSAFVIVLILFIFWWINAFIIRQVLQSQQQQSVTATFKQKVSYIMFHPKEFQDSYINATYLEKSKWINRILSVLAFILLFMDLQLLFNIAHS
;
A
#
# COMPACT_ATOMS: atom_id res chain seq x y z
N MET A 1 -26.21 3.44 -13.38
CA MET A 1 -25.73 3.91 -12.06
C MET A 1 -25.91 2.87 -10.95
N ILE A 2 -27.13 2.47 -10.54
CA ILE A 2 -27.32 1.50 -9.43
C ILE A 2 -26.60 0.17 -9.65
N LYS A 3 -26.66 -0.40 -10.87
CA LYS A 3 -25.94 -1.63 -11.23
C LYS A 3 -24.41 -1.49 -11.06
N ILE A 4 -23.85 -0.33 -11.40
CA ILE A 4 -22.41 -0.03 -11.31
C ILE A 4 -22.00 0.08 -9.85
N ILE A 5 -22.80 0.75 -9.02
CA ILE A 5 -22.56 0.86 -7.57
C ILE A 5 -22.57 -0.53 -6.92
N LEU A 6 -23.55 -1.37 -7.21
CA LEU A 6 -23.63 -2.73 -6.66
C LEU A 6 -22.43 -3.58 -7.08
N LEU A 7 -22.04 -3.52 -8.36
CA LEU A 7 -20.87 -4.25 -8.86
C LEU A 7 -19.57 -3.75 -8.20
N THR A 8 -19.43 -2.43 -8.04
CA THR A 8 -18.29 -1.81 -7.35
C THR A 8 -18.18 -2.32 -5.92
N ILE A 9 -19.30 -2.31 -5.17
CA ILE A 9 -19.33 -2.79 -3.79
C ILE A 9 -18.95 -4.27 -3.71
N ALA A 10 -19.51 -5.11 -4.58
CA ALA A 10 -19.23 -6.54 -4.60
C ALA A 10 -17.74 -6.83 -4.88
N LEU A 11 -17.18 -6.19 -5.92
CA LEU A 11 -15.78 -6.34 -6.28
C LEU A 11 -14.86 -5.79 -5.18
N TYR A 12 -15.18 -4.62 -4.63
CA TYR A 12 -14.43 -4.03 -3.53
C TYR A 12 -14.38 -4.96 -2.31
N ILE A 13 -15.52 -5.51 -1.87
CA ILE A 13 -15.56 -6.46 -0.75
C ILE A 13 -14.70 -7.68 -1.05
N PHE A 14 -14.79 -8.23 -2.27
CA PHE A 14 -13.98 -9.37 -2.67
C PHE A 14 -12.47 -9.06 -2.59
N ILE A 15 -12.03 -7.92 -3.11
CA ILE A 15 -10.63 -7.47 -3.07
C ILE A 15 -10.17 -7.26 -1.64
N GLU A 16 -10.98 -6.58 -0.83
CA GLU A 16 -10.67 -6.26 0.56
C GLU A 16 -10.47 -7.54 1.38
N LEU A 17 -11.33 -8.55 1.18
CA LEU A 17 -11.20 -9.87 1.77
C LEU A 17 -9.91 -10.58 1.31
N MET A 18 -9.57 -10.50 0.03
CA MET A 18 -8.32 -11.06 -0.51
C MET A 18 -7.08 -10.40 0.10
N CYS A 19 -7.05 -9.07 0.19
CA CYS A 19 -5.97 -8.30 0.81
C CYS A 19 -5.78 -8.68 2.28
N HIS A 20 -6.87 -8.77 3.04
CA HIS A 20 -6.83 -9.21 4.44
C HIS A 20 -6.40 -10.67 4.59
N GLY A 21 -6.97 -11.57 3.78
CA GLY A 21 -6.64 -12.98 3.79
C GLY A 21 -5.16 -13.23 3.54
N PHE A 22 -4.59 -12.57 2.54
CA PHE A 22 -3.17 -12.64 2.23
C PHE A 22 -2.29 -12.13 3.37
N ALA A 23 -2.62 -10.98 3.95
CA ALA A 23 -1.87 -10.42 5.07
C ALA A 23 -1.87 -11.34 6.31
N ILE A 24 -3.00 -11.99 6.60
CA ILE A 24 -3.12 -12.98 7.68
C ILE A 24 -2.29 -14.23 7.36
N PHE A 25 -2.33 -14.70 6.12
CA PHE A 25 -1.53 -15.84 5.66
C PHE A 25 -0.03 -15.59 5.85
N VAL A 26 0.49 -14.45 5.40
CA VAL A 26 1.90 -14.08 5.57
C VAL A 26 2.27 -13.96 7.06
N ARG A 27 1.42 -13.34 7.87
CA ARG A 27 1.61 -13.29 9.33
C ARG A 27 1.74 -14.68 9.95
N ARG A 28 0.91 -15.65 9.51
CA ARG A 28 0.95 -17.04 10.02
C ARG A 28 2.26 -17.74 9.65
N ILE A 29 2.76 -17.56 8.43
CA ILE A 29 4.05 -18.10 7.99
C ILE A 29 5.17 -17.54 8.88
N LEU A 30 5.21 -16.22 9.03
CA LEU A 30 6.29 -15.54 9.76
C LEU A 30 6.19 -15.67 11.29
N ASN A 31 5.04 -16.06 11.84
CA ASN A 31 4.92 -16.36 13.27
C ASN A 31 5.86 -17.48 13.72
N LYS A 32 6.20 -18.42 12.81
CA LYS A 32 7.13 -19.52 13.09
C LYS A 32 8.60 -19.09 13.06
N THR A 33 8.94 -18.01 12.34
CA THR A 33 10.31 -17.57 12.12
C THR A 33 10.73 -16.40 13.01
N VAL A 34 9.79 -15.57 13.47
CA VAL A 34 10.08 -14.47 14.38
C VAL A 34 10.43 -15.02 15.77
N VAL A 35 11.65 -14.69 16.23
CA VAL A 35 12.20 -15.04 17.55
C VAL A 35 11.22 -14.67 18.66
N GLN A 36 11.06 -15.54 19.66
CA GLN A 36 10.27 -15.25 20.85
C GLN A 36 10.95 -14.17 21.69
N ASP A 37 10.57 -12.92 21.46
CA ASP A 37 10.88 -11.77 22.29
C ASP A 37 9.59 -10.99 22.58
N HIS A 38 9.61 -10.13 23.59
CA HIS A 38 8.55 -9.25 24.06
C HIS A 38 7.94 -8.41 22.92
N ARG A 39 8.74 -8.08 21.88
CA ARG A 39 8.28 -7.32 20.71
C ARG A 39 7.60 -8.17 19.63
N LYS A 40 7.58 -9.50 19.74
CA LYS A 40 7.06 -10.41 18.70
C LYS A 40 5.64 -10.06 18.24
N ALA A 41 4.75 -9.70 19.17
CA ALA A 41 3.39 -9.32 18.84
C ALA A 41 3.33 -8.07 17.94
N LEU A 42 4.14 -7.05 18.25
CA LEU A 42 4.24 -5.82 17.46
C LEU A 42 4.84 -6.11 16.08
N HIS A 43 5.89 -6.94 15.99
CA HIS A 43 6.47 -7.36 14.72
C HIS A 43 5.45 -8.05 13.80
N LEU A 44 4.64 -8.96 14.34
CA LEU A 44 3.64 -9.67 13.55
C LEU A 44 2.51 -8.75 13.08
N GLN A 45 2.12 -7.77 13.89
CA GLN A 45 1.15 -6.75 13.47
C GLN A 45 1.73 -5.82 12.40
N PHE A 46 3.00 -5.43 12.54
CA PHE A 46 3.73 -4.65 11.54
C PHE A 46 3.76 -5.38 10.20
N ILE A 47 4.14 -6.66 10.20
CA ILE A 47 4.12 -7.54 9.02
C ILE A 47 2.73 -7.55 8.40
N GLN A 48 1.69 -7.87 9.18
CA GLN A 48 0.33 -7.96 8.66
C GLN A 48 -0.12 -6.65 7.99
N GLN A 49 0.09 -5.50 8.64
CA GLN A 49 -0.33 -4.22 8.08
C GLN A 49 0.46 -3.81 6.84
N THR A 50 1.74 -4.16 6.81
CA THR A 50 2.64 -3.88 5.69
C THR A 50 2.25 -4.71 4.46
N PHE A 51 1.99 -6.00 4.63
CA PHE A 51 1.56 -6.86 3.53
C PHE A 51 0.13 -6.57 3.05
N TYR A 52 -0.79 -6.23 3.96
CA TYR A 52 -2.11 -5.74 3.56
C TYR A 52 -2.01 -4.49 2.68
N ARG A 53 -1.14 -3.55 3.05
CA ARG A 53 -0.90 -2.33 2.27
C ARG A 53 -0.29 -2.61 0.91
N LEU A 54 0.69 -3.52 0.84
CA LEU A 54 1.26 -3.95 -0.42
C LEU A 54 0.18 -4.51 -1.36
N MET A 55 -0.72 -5.35 -0.83
CA MET A 55 -1.83 -5.90 -1.60
C MET A 55 -2.81 -4.83 -2.06
N LEU A 56 -3.17 -3.86 -1.22
CA LEU A 56 -4.01 -2.73 -1.64
C LEU A 56 -3.40 -1.94 -2.79
N ILE A 57 -2.11 -1.59 -2.69
CA ILE A 57 -1.40 -0.86 -3.76
C ILE A 57 -1.40 -1.68 -5.04
N LEU A 58 -1.10 -2.98 -4.94
CA LEU A 58 -1.13 -3.89 -6.07
C LEU A 58 -2.52 -3.95 -6.71
N SER A 59 -3.59 -4.10 -5.91
CA SER A 59 -4.96 -4.13 -6.40
C SER A 59 -5.36 -2.83 -7.09
N ILE A 60 -5.03 -1.67 -6.50
CA ILE A 60 -5.29 -0.36 -7.12
C ILE A 60 -4.66 -0.27 -8.50
N VAL A 61 -3.39 -0.66 -8.62
CA VAL A 61 -2.64 -0.52 -9.87
C VAL A 61 -3.09 -1.54 -10.91
N LEU A 62 -3.24 -2.82 -10.53
CA LEU A 62 -3.60 -3.88 -11.46
C LEU A 62 -5.05 -3.78 -11.96
N MET A 63 -5.94 -3.21 -11.17
CA MET A 63 -7.33 -3.00 -11.59
C MET A 63 -7.53 -1.71 -12.37
N ASN A 64 -6.51 -0.85 -12.41
CA ASN A 64 -6.59 0.39 -13.13
C ASN A 64 -6.74 0.12 -14.64
N HIS A 65 -7.79 0.68 -15.24
CA HIS A 65 -8.05 0.49 -16.66
C HIS A 65 -6.88 1.00 -17.52
N ALA A 66 -6.31 2.16 -17.19
CA ALA A 66 -5.20 2.75 -17.93
C ALA A 66 -3.91 1.92 -17.84
N TYR A 67 -3.66 1.24 -16.71
CA TYR A 67 -2.58 0.26 -16.63
C TYR A 67 -2.82 -0.91 -17.58
N THR A 68 -4.05 -1.43 -17.61
CA THR A 68 -4.40 -2.56 -18.49
C THR A 68 -4.20 -2.18 -19.96
N GLU A 69 -4.63 -0.97 -20.36
CA GLU A 69 -4.37 -0.42 -21.69
C GLU A 69 -2.87 -0.33 -22.01
N MET A 70 -2.10 0.44 -21.22
CA MET A 70 -0.69 0.70 -21.52
C MET A 70 0.21 -0.54 -21.43
N ALA A 71 -0.09 -1.47 -20.51
CA ALA A 71 0.76 -2.63 -20.27
C ALA A 71 0.34 -3.84 -21.10
N PHE A 72 -0.95 -4.07 -21.35
CA PHE A 72 -1.42 -5.32 -21.95
C PHE A 72 -1.98 -5.18 -23.37
N PHE A 73 -2.34 -3.97 -23.81
CA PHE A 73 -2.88 -3.76 -25.16
C PHE A 73 -1.87 -3.16 -26.16
N GLU A 74 -0.64 -2.83 -25.72
CA GLU A 74 0.44 -2.39 -26.59
C GLU A 74 0.97 -3.50 -27.51
N GLN A 75 1.11 -3.20 -28.81
CA GLN A 75 1.47 -4.20 -29.84
C GLN A 75 2.93 -4.67 -29.79
N SER A 76 3.83 -3.91 -29.17
CA SER A 76 5.25 -4.26 -29.08
C SER A 76 5.58 -4.91 -27.75
N ASP A 77 6.15 -6.12 -27.80
CA ASP A 77 6.59 -6.87 -26.61
C ASP A 77 7.55 -6.07 -25.73
N VAL A 78 8.45 -5.30 -26.35
CA VAL A 78 9.45 -4.47 -25.64
C VAL A 78 8.76 -3.34 -24.88
N VAL A 79 7.75 -2.71 -25.49
CA VAL A 79 7.01 -1.60 -24.88
C VAL A 79 6.18 -2.12 -23.70
N ARG A 80 5.45 -3.22 -23.90
CA ARG A 80 4.72 -3.92 -22.82
C ARG A 80 5.63 -4.29 -21.65
N PHE A 81 6.80 -4.86 -21.92
CA PHE A 81 7.76 -5.21 -20.88
C PHE A 81 8.24 -3.97 -20.11
N THR A 82 8.57 -2.90 -20.83
CA THR A 82 9.04 -1.64 -20.24
C THR A 82 7.97 -1.02 -19.33
N TRP A 83 6.71 -0.98 -19.77
CA TRP A 83 5.58 -0.51 -18.96
C TRP A 83 5.37 -1.36 -17.72
N SER A 84 5.38 -2.69 -17.86
CA SER A 84 5.25 -3.61 -16.73
C SER A 84 6.35 -3.41 -15.69
N ALA A 85 7.60 -3.27 -16.15
CA ALA A 85 8.75 -3.01 -15.27
C ALA A 85 8.64 -1.65 -14.57
N PHE A 86 8.28 -0.60 -15.31
CA PHE A 86 8.07 0.73 -14.74
C PHE A 86 7.00 0.73 -13.65
N VAL A 87 5.89 0.03 -13.88
CA VAL A 87 4.79 -0.09 -12.92
C VAL A 87 5.21 -0.84 -11.67
N ILE A 88 5.99 -1.92 -11.79
CA ILE A 88 6.56 -2.62 -10.63
C ILE A 88 7.44 -1.66 -9.80
N VAL A 89 8.32 -0.90 -10.46
CA VAL A 89 9.17 0.10 -9.80
C VAL A 89 8.32 1.16 -9.11
N LEU A 90 7.24 1.62 -9.74
CA LEU A 90 6.30 2.58 -9.17
C LEU A 90 5.59 2.03 -7.93
N ILE A 91 5.12 0.78 -7.96
CA ILE A 91 4.50 0.10 -6.80
C ILE A 91 5.49 0.06 -5.63
N LEU A 92 6.73 -0.37 -5.89
CA LEU A 92 7.78 -0.44 -4.87
C LEU A 92 8.12 0.95 -4.31
N PHE A 93 8.19 1.96 -5.17
CA PHE A 93 8.42 3.34 -4.78
C PHE A 93 7.30 3.88 -3.89
N ILE A 94 6.03 3.72 -4.28
CA ILE A 94 4.86 4.13 -3.50
C ILE A 94 4.87 3.41 -2.16
N PHE A 95 5.10 2.10 -2.16
CA PHE A 95 5.17 1.30 -0.94
C PHE A 95 6.26 1.81 0.01
N TRP A 96 7.47 2.06 -0.49
CA TRP A 96 8.57 2.60 0.31
C TRP A 96 8.25 4.01 0.82
N TRP A 97 7.74 4.88 -0.05
CA TRP A 97 7.38 6.25 0.30
C TRP A 97 6.34 6.30 1.41
N ILE A 98 5.28 5.47 1.34
CA ILE A 98 4.25 5.42 2.37
C ILE A 98 4.82 4.95 3.71
N ASN A 99 5.68 3.94 3.71
CA ASN A 99 6.36 3.48 4.93
C ASN A 99 7.21 4.60 5.56
N ALA A 100 7.98 5.33 4.76
CA ALA A 100 8.77 6.47 5.23
C ALA A 100 7.88 7.64 5.71
N PHE A 101 6.75 7.87 5.05
CA PHE A 101 5.77 8.87 5.45
C PHE A 101 5.15 8.57 6.81
N ILE A 102 4.81 7.31 7.10
CA ILE A 102 4.31 6.90 8.41
C ILE A 102 5.37 7.14 9.48
N ILE A 103 6.63 6.76 9.23
CA ILE A 103 7.73 7.02 10.15
C ILE A 103 7.88 8.50 10.44
N ARG A 104 7.81 9.36 9.41
CA ARG A 104 7.84 10.81 9.59
C ARG A 104 6.75 11.27 10.57
N GLN A 105 5.52 10.77 10.43
CA GLN A 105 4.43 11.11 11.35
C GLN A 105 4.70 10.64 12.79
N VAL A 106 5.31 9.46 12.96
CA VAL A 106 5.71 8.95 14.28
C VAL A 106 6.77 9.86 14.91
N LEU A 107 7.81 10.22 14.15
CA LEU A 107 8.89 11.09 14.65
C LEU A 107 8.38 12.49 15.03
N GLN A 108 7.47 13.06 14.23
CA GLN A 108 6.84 14.34 14.53
C GLN A 108 6.04 14.32 15.83
N SER A 109 5.49 13.17 16.23
CA SER A 109 4.76 13.03 17.49
C SER A 109 5.67 12.84 18.73
N GLN A 110 6.96 12.60 18.54
CA GLN A 110 7.89 12.19 19.62
C GLN A 110 8.95 13.26 19.99
N GLN A 111 9.22 14.28 19.17
CA GLN A 111 10.37 15.19 19.37
C GLN A 111 10.01 16.66 19.63
N GLN A 112 10.79 17.28 20.53
CA GLN A 112 10.97 18.73 20.65
C GLN A 112 11.85 19.28 19.53
N GLN A 113 11.49 20.47 19.04
CA GLN A 113 12.00 21.10 17.82
C GLN A 113 13.52 21.41 17.90
N SER A 114 14.33 20.68 17.14
CA SER A 114 15.72 21.05 16.83
C SER A 114 15.97 20.91 15.32
N VAL A 115 16.85 21.75 14.74
CA VAL A 115 17.09 21.83 13.28
C VAL A 115 17.56 20.49 12.70
N THR A 116 18.41 19.76 13.44
CA THR A 116 18.90 18.43 13.05
C THR A 116 17.77 17.39 13.04
N ALA A 117 16.84 17.48 13.99
CA ALA A 117 15.67 16.62 14.03
C ALA A 117 14.72 16.88 12.85
N THR A 118 14.51 18.14 12.46
CA THR A 118 13.66 18.49 11.31
C THR A 118 14.21 18.00 9.97
N PHE A 119 15.54 17.97 9.80
CA PHE A 119 16.16 17.42 8.59
C PHE A 119 15.97 15.90 8.48
N LYS A 120 16.22 15.17 9.58
CA LYS A 120 16.04 13.70 9.62
C LYS A 120 14.59 13.25 9.43
N GLN A 121 13.63 14.15 9.69
CA GLN A 121 12.20 13.91 9.46
C GLN A 121 11.76 14.06 7.99
N LYS A 122 12.65 14.46 7.07
CA LYS A 122 12.31 14.49 5.63
C LYS A 122 12.04 13.07 5.14
N VAL A 123 10.95 12.87 4.40
CA VAL A 123 10.57 11.56 3.85
C VAL A 123 11.72 10.97 3.02
N SER A 124 12.38 11.79 2.20
CA SER A 124 13.55 11.37 1.41
C SER A 124 14.68 10.86 2.30
N TYR A 125 15.02 11.57 3.38
CA TYR A 125 16.06 11.13 4.32
C TYR A 125 15.71 9.76 4.92
N ILE A 126 14.47 9.58 5.37
CA ILE A 126 13.98 8.32 5.94
C ILE A 126 14.05 7.19 4.91
N MET A 127 13.65 7.45 3.66
CA MET A 127 13.74 6.47 2.57
C MET A 127 15.18 6.03 2.31
N PHE A 128 16.15 6.95 2.34
CA PHE A 128 17.57 6.63 2.11
C PHE A 128 18.28 6.02 3.32
N HIS A 129 17.76 6.19 4.54
CA HIS A 129 18.38 5.71 5.78
C HIS A 129 17.44 4.83 6.63
N PRO A 130 16.79 3.78 6.07
CA PRO A 130 15.76 3.03 6.78
C PRO A 130 16.26 2.32 8.05
N LYS A 131 17.56 1.96 8.08
CA LYS A 131 18.19 1.34 9.25
C LYS A 131 18.24 2.27 10.47
N GLU A 132 18.39 3.57 10.28
CA GLU A 132 18.38 4.56 11.38
C GLU A 132 17.03 4.61 12.10
N PHE A 133 15.95 4.17 11.44
CA PHE A 133 14.58 4.26 11.94
C PHE A 133 13.97 2.90 12.29
N GLN A 134 14.78 1.83 12.42
CA GLN A 134 14.31 0.47 12.66
C GLN A 134 13.37 0.37 13.87
N ASP A 135 13.73 0.99 15.00
CA ASP A 135 12.88 1.01 16.21
C ASP A 135 11.58 1.83 16.02
N SER A 136 11.60 2.80 15.10
CA SER A 136 10.42 3.60 14.76
C SER A 136 9.39 2.81 13.93
N TYR A 137 9.80 1.74 13.24
CA TYR A 137 8.90 0.85 12.48
C TYR A 137 8.11 -0.11 13.37
N ILE A 138 8.66 -0.50 14.53
CA ILE A 138 8.05 -1.54 15.40
C ILE A 138 7.66 -0.90 16.74
N ASN A 139 6.66 -0.03 16.70
CA ASN A 139 6.04 0.53 17.90
C ASN A 139 4.52 0.74 17.72
N ALA A 140 3.83 0.99 18.81
CA ALA A 140 2.37 1.16 18.82
C ALA A 140 1.90 2.35 17.97
N THR A 141 2.62 3.47 18.03
CA THR A 141 2.30 4.70 17.28
C THR A 141 2.36 4.45 15.77
N TYR A 142 3.38 3.75 15.29
CA TYR A 142 3.51 3.36 13.90
C TYR A 142 2.32 2.49 13.47
N LEU A 143 1.96 1.49 14.27
CA LEU A 143 0.85 0.59 13.95
C LEU A 143 -0.49 1.31 13.90
N GLU A 144 -0.69 2.33 14.73
CA GLU A 144 -1.90 3.16 14.71
C GLU A 144 -1.95 4.00 13.42
N LYS A 145 -0.87 4.72 13.10
CA LYS A 145 -0.77 5.53 11.88
C LYS A 145 -0.89 4.66 10.62
N SER A 146 -0.25 3.50 10.62
CA SER A 146 -0.31 2.53 9.52
C SER A 146 -1.74 2.01 9.29
N LYS A 147 -2.52 1.72 10.35
CA LYS A 147 -3.95 1.38 10.21
C LYS A 147 -4.73 2.50 9.51
N TRP A 148 -4.51 3.76 9.89
CA TRP A 148 -5.18 4.90 9.28
C TRP A 148 -4.83 5.08 7.81
N ILE A 149 -3.55 5.00 7.46
CA ILE A 149 -3.10 5.07 6.07
C ILE A 149 -3.67 3.92 5.25
N ASN A 150 -3.70 2.71 5.80
CA ASN A 150 -4.29 1.54 5.17
C ASN A 150 -5.79 1.73 4.88
N ARG A 151 -6.55 2.34 5.80
CA ARG A 151 -7.96 2.71 5.57
C ARG A 151 -8.11 3.74 4.46
N ILE A 152 -7.25 4.76 4.43
CA ILE A 152 -7.27 5.77 3.36
C ILE A 152 -7.01 5.12 2.00
N LEU A 153 -6.00 4.23 1.91
CA LEU A 153 -5.71 3.47 0.70
C LEU A 153 -6.89 2.60 0.27
N SER A 154 -7.56 1.93 1.21
CA SER A 154 -8.73 1.10 0.93
C SER A 154 -9.90 1.95 0.39
N VAL A 155 -10.16 3.12 0.97
CA VAL A 155 -11.15 4.08 0.44
C VAL A 155 -10.76 4.59 -0.95
N LEU A 156 -9.48 4.92 -1.17
CA LEU A 156 -9.00 5.32 -2.50
C LEU A 156 -9.18 4.19 -3.52
N ALA A 157 -8.92 2.94 -3.13
CA ALA A 157 -9.16 1.77 -3.99
C ALA A 157 -10.63 1.65 -4.38
N PHE A 158 -11.55 1.87 -3.44
CA PHE A 158 -12.99 1.89 -3.72
C PHE A 158 -13.36 2.98 -4.74
N ILE A 159 -12.87 4.22 -4.54
CA ILE A 159 -13.16 5.34 -5.42
C ILE A 159 -12.62 5.09 -6.83
N LEU A 160 -11.37 4.62 -6.94
CA LEU A 160 -10.76 4.33 -8.23
C LEU A 160 -11.49 3.20 -8.96
N LEU A 161 -11.84 2.12 -8.25
CA LEU A 161 -12.63 1.03 -8.80
C LEU A 161 -13.99 1.52 -9.33
N PHE A 162 -14.66 2.40 -8.58
CA PHE A 162 -15.91 2.99 -9.03
C PHE A 162 -15.73 3.79 -10.32
N MET A 163 -14.70 4.63 -10.38
CA MET A 163 -14.40 5.46 -11.56
C MET A 163 -14.09 4.60 -12.78
N ASP A 164 -13.27 3.55 -12.63
CA ASP A 164 -12.91 2.65 -13.72
C ASP A 164 -14.12 1.87 -14.24
N LEU A 165 -14.96 1.33 -13.35
CA LEU A 165 -16.20 0.64 -13.75
C LEU A 165 -17.20 1.58 -14.43
N GLN A 166 -17.28 2.82 -13.96
CA GLN A 166 -18.14 3.84 -14.57
C GLN A 166 -17.66 4.20 -15.98
N LEU A 167 -16.33 4.34 -16.17
CA LEU A 167 -15.72 4.60 -17.47
C LEU A 167 -16.00 3.44 -18.44
N LEU A 168 -15.71 2.20 -18.02
CA LEU A 168 -15.95 1.00 -18.83
C LEU A 168 -17.43 0.85 -19.22
N PHE A 169 -18.34 1.13 -18.29
CA PHE A 169 -19.77 1.07 -18.57
C PHE A 169 -20.20 2.11 -19.61
N ASN A 170 -19.65 3.33 -19.51
CA ASN A 170 -19.94 4.40 -20.46
C ASN A 170 -19.42 4.05 -21.87
N ILE A 171 -18.21 3.52 -22.00
CA ILE A 171 -17.63 3.08 -23.29
C ILE A 171 -18.46 1.97 -23.92
N ALA A 172 -18.93 0.99 -23.13
CA ALA A 172 -19.69 -0.14 -23.66
C ALA A 172 -21.10 0.23 -24.16
N HIS A 173 -21.62 1.41 -23.83
CA HIS A 173 -22.97 1.87 -24.17
C HIS A 173 -22.98 3.17 -25.00
N SER A 174 -21.81 3.63 -25.47
CA SER A 174 -21.66 4.72 -26.43
C SER A 174 -21.51 4.18 -27.84
#